data_AF-V7CFG2-F1
#
_entry.id   AF-V7CFG2-F1
#
_cell.length_a   1.000
_cell.length_b   1.000
_cell.length_c   1.000
_cell.angle_alpha   90.00
_cell.angle_beta   90.00
_cell.angle_gamma   90.00
#
_symmetry.space_group_name_H-M   'P 1'
#
loop_
_entity.id
_entity.type
_entity.pdbx_description
1 polymer ?
#
loop_
_entity_poly.entity_id
_entity_poly.type
_entity_poly.pdbx_seq_one_letter_code
_entity_poly.pdbx_strand_id
1 'polypeptide(L)'
;MNHRAVEAHMRLFSHQYPTAFTQLTPPQQAKPRRKRNKNGVMGSTKKRKLSAEQVNLLEKNFCIQHKLQSERKDQLAFELGMDPRQVAVWFQNRRFRWKTKKLEEEYSNLKNLHETTLLQKCHLQTRDITTR
;
A
#
# COMPACT_ATOMS: atom_id res chain seq x y z
N MET A 1 -11.59 -1.18 15.77
CA MET A 1 -12.79 -1.41 14.94
C MET A 1 -12.95 -2.90 14.70
N ASN A 2 -14.12 -3.46 15.01
CA ASN A 2 -14.37 -4.91 15.05
C ASN A 2 -14.46 -5.50 13.64
N HIS A 3 -13.59 -6.46 13.32
CA HIS A 3 -13.47 -7.13 12.00
C HIS A 3 -14.83 -7.62 11.45
N ARG A 4 -15.72 -8.09 12.33
CA ARG A 4 -17.05 -8.60 11.97
C ARG A 4 -17.98 -7.53 11.38
N ALA A 5 -17.88 -6.27 11.82
CA ALA A 5 -18.70 -5.19 11.28
C ALA A 5 -18.29 -4.80 9.85
N VAL A 6 -16.98 -4.89 9.56
CA VAL A 6 -16.44 -4.62 8.23
C VAL A 6 -16.88 -5.71 7.24
N GLU A 7 -16.87 -6.98 7.65
CA GLU A 7 -17.35 -8.09 6.81
C GLU A 7 -18.85 -7.99 6.48
N ALA A 8 -19.69 -7.64 7.47
CA ALA A 8 -21.12 -7.44 7.24
C ALA A 8 -21.38 -6.29 6.26
N HIS A 9 -20.68 -5.16 6.44
CA HIS A 9 -20.78 -4.01 5.53
C HIS A 9 -20.28 -4.34 4.12
N MET A 10 -19.19 -5.09 3.99
CA MET A 10 -18.67 -5.56 2.70
C MET A 10 -19.64 -6.51 1.97
N ARG A 11 -20.33 -7.39 2.70
CA ARG A 11 -21.36 -8.27 2.13
C ARG A 11 -22.58 -7.51 1.64
N LEU A 12 -23.04 -6.51 2.40
CA LEU A 12 -24.15 -5.64 2.01
C LEU A 12 -23.77 -4.80 0.77
N PHE A 13 -22.57 -4.23 0.76
CA PHE A 13 -22.07 -3.44 -0.37
C PHE A 13 -21.91 -4.28 -1.64
N SER A 14 -21.44 -5.52 -1.51
CA SER A 14 -21.33 -6.47 -2.63
C SER A 14 -22.68 -6.89 -3.21
N HIS A 15 -23.75 -6.92 -2.41
CA HIS A 15 -25.09 -7.24 -2.89
C HIS A 15 -25.72 -6.04 -3.61
N GLN A 16 -25.46 -4.82 -3.13
CA GLN A 16 -25.95 -3.58 -3.72
C GLN A 16 -25.21 -3.19 -5.01
N TYR A 17 -23.93 -3.54 -5.12
CA TYR A 17 -23.07 -3.25 -6.28
C TYR A 17 -22.26 -4.48 -6.69
N PRO A 18 -22.89 -5.49 -7.34
CA PRO A 18 -22.26 -6.77 -7.63
C PRO A 18 -21.03 -6.69 -8.55
N THR A 19 -20.90 -5.61 -9.32
CA THR A 19 -19.80 -5.40 -10.28
C THR A 19 -18.75 -4.39 -9.82
N ALA A 20 -19.02 -3.58 -8.80
CA ALA A 20 -18.11 -2.52 -8.36
C ALA A 20 -16.80 -3.07 -7.79
N PHE A 21 -16.84 -4.23 -7.13
CA PHE A 21 -15.66 -4.84 -6.54
C PHE A 21 -14.78 -5.56 -7.58
N THR A 22 -15.41 -6.16 -8.59
CA THR A 22 -14.75 -6.97 -9.62
C THR A 22 -13.90 -6.13 -10.57
N GLN A 23 -14.29 -4.88 -10.85
CA GLN A 23 -13.58 -4.02 -11.81
C GLN A 23 -12.31 -3.37 -11.25
N LEU A 24 -12.21 -3.18 -9.93
CA LEU A 24 -11.07 -2.50 -9.29
C LEU A 24 -9.90 -3.43 -8.95
N THR A 25 -10.13 -4.74 -8.94
CA THR A 25 -9.08 -5.74 -8.79
C THR A 25 -8.63 -6.23 -10.16
N PRO A 26 -7.37 -6.01 -10.59
CA PRO A 26 -6.83 -6.74 -11.71
C PRO A 26 -7.01 -8.25 -11.44
N PRO A 27 -7.45 -9.06 -12.42
CA PRO A 27 -7.57 -10.49 -12.23
C PRO A 27 -6.20 -11.05 -11.84
N GLN A 28 -6.01 -11.31 -10.54
CA GLN A 28 -4.83 -11.97 -10.02
C GLN A 28 -4.96 -13.44 -10.38
N GLN A 29 -4.59 -13.78 -11.63
CA GLN A 29 -4.22 -15.15 -11.93
C GLN A 29 -3.16 -15.55 -10.89
N ALA A 30 -3.50 -16.54 -10.07
CA ALA A 30 -2.61 -17.09 -9.05
C ALA A 30 -1.39 -17.69 -9.76
N LYS A 31 -0.37 -16.87 -9.99
CA LYS A 31 0.91 -17.35 -10.54
C LYS A 31 1.45 -18.37 -9.53
N PRO A 32 1.82 -19.59 -9.96
CA PRO A 32 2.41 -20.56 -9.06
C PRO A 32 3.61 -19.91 -8.38
N ARG A 33 3.55 -19.86 -7.05
CA ARG A 33 4.62 -19.32 -6.22
C ARG A 33 5.83 -20.23 -6.45
N ARG A 34 6.76 -19.82 -7.32
CA ARG A 34 8.00 -20.56 -7.61
C ARG A 34 8.66 -20.94 -6.28
N LYS A 35 8.59 -22.22 -5.89
CA LYS A 35 9.45 -22.78 -4.85
C LYS A 35 10.87 -22.65 -5.39
N ARG A 36 11.60 -21.65 -4.91
CA ARG A 36 13.01 -21.51 -5.26
C ARG A 36 13.76 -22.72 -4.71
N ASN A 37 14.27 -23.55 -5.62
CA ASN A 37 15.17 -24.65 -5.29
C ASN A 37 16.35 -24.08 -4.49
N LYS A 38 16.63 -24.66 -3.33
CA LYS A 38 17.51 -24.11 -2.30
C LYS A 38 18.92 -24.71 -2.43
N ASN A 39 19.43 -24.79 -3.66
CA ASN A 39 20.78 -25.28 -3.93
C ASN A 39 21.58 -24.15 -4.57
N GLY A 40 22.40 -23.47 -3.77
CA GLY A 40 23.23 -22.36 -4.21
C GLY A 40 23.72 -21.48 -3.06
N VAL A 41 24.74 -21.99 -2.36
CA VAL A 41 25.71 -21.28 -1.52
C VAL A 41 25.19 -20.69 -0.20
N MET A 42 25.70 -21.27 0.88
CA MET A 42 25.70 -20.72 2.21
C MET A 42 26.23 -19.28 2.22
N GLY A 43 25.36 -18.35 2.59
CA GLY A 43 25.74 -17.06 3.13
C GLY A 43 24.68 -16.72 4.15
N SER A 44 24.94 -17.05 5.40
CA SER A 44 24.17 -16.63 6.57
C SER A 44 24.28 -15.11 6.75
N THR A 45 23.73 -14.34 5.81
CA THR A 45 23.41 -12.93 6.02
C THR A 45 22.22 -12.92 6.96
N LYS A 46 22.56 -13.01 8.25
CA LYS A 46 21.69 -12.76 9.40
C LYS A 46 20.70 -11.67 9.00
N LYS A 47 19.41 -11.87 9.31
CA LYS A 47 18.34 -10.85 9.21
C LYS A 47 18.65 -9.66 10.13
N ARG A 48 19.80 -9.02 9.96
CA ARG A 48 20.22 -7.81 10.67
C ARG A 48 19.29 -6.72 10.18
N LYS A 49 18.58 -6.12 11.13
CA LYS A 49 17.86 -4.87 10.89
C LYS A 49 18.86 -3.87 10.31
N LEU A 50 18.45 -3.14 9.28
CA LEU A 50 19.28 -2.07 8.72
C LEU A 50 19.56 -1.03 9.81
N SER A 51 20.79 -0.51 9.85
CA SER A 51 21.15 0.61 10.72
C SER A 51 20.31 1.85 10.38
N ALA A 52 20.10 2.73 11.36
CA ALA A 52 19.41 4.00 11.14
C ALA A 52 20.10 4.84 10.06
N GLU A 53 21.43 4.82 10.01
CA GLU A 53 22.22 5.51 8.99
C GLU A 53 21.98 4.93 7.59
N GLN A 54 21.95 3.59 7.48
CA GLN A 54 21.66 2.91 6.23
C GLN A 54 20.25 3.25 5.72
N VAL A 55 19.27 3.27 6.63
CA VAL A 55 17.89 3.67 6.29
C VAL A 55 17.83 5.13 5.86
N ASN A 56 18.54 6.03 6.53
CA ASN A 56 18.56 7.46 6.17
C ASN A 56 19.11 7.68 4.75
N LEU A 57 20.21 7.02 4.39
CA LEU A 57 20.78 7.10 3.03
C LEU A 57 19.83 6.51 1.97
N LEU A 58 19.18 5.38 2.28
CA LEU A 58 18.15 4.79 1.43
C LEU A 58 16.95 5.74 1.23
N GLU A 59 16.52 6.44 2.28
CA GLU A 59 15.42 7.40 2.23
C GLU A 59 15.78 8.67 1.45
N LYS A 60 16.99 9.22 1.64
CA LYS A 60 17.49 10.36 0.84
C LYS A 60 17.48 10.04 -0.65
N ASN A 61 18.03 8.89 -1.03
CA ASN A 61 18.01 8.45 -2.43
C ASN A 61 16.58 8.19 -2.93
N PHE A 62 15.72 7.61 -2.10
CA PHE A 62 14.32 7.40 -2.44
C PHE A 62 13.60 8.71 -2.75
N CYS A 63 13.82 9.76 -1.96
CA CYS A 63 13.21 11.08 -2.17
C CYS A 63 13.58 11.68 -3.54
N ILE A 64 14.81 11.46 -4.00
CA ILE A 64 15.28 11.92 -5.33
C ILE A 64 14.68 11.06 -6.44
N GLN A 65 14.65 9.73 -6.26
CA GLN A 65 14.17 8.81 -7.30
C GLN A 65 13.45 7.60 -6.71
N HIS A 66 12.13 7.55 -6.89
CA HIS A 66 11.31 6.42 -6.44
C HIS A 66 11.56 5.12 -7.23
N LYS A 67 12.16 5.19 -8.43
CA LYS A 67 12.54 4.02 -9.25
C LYS A 67 14.04 3.77 -9.16
N LEU A 68 14.43 2.68 -8.52
CA LEU A 68 15.83 2.26 -8.44
C LEU A 68 16.30 1.73 -9.80
N GLN A 69 17.21 2.47 -10.46
CA GLN A 69 17.91 2.00 -11.65
C GLN A 69 18.91 0.90 -11.28
N SER A 70 19.11 -0.08 -12.17
CA SER A 70 20.00 -1.22 -11.85
C SER A 70 21.44 -0.78 -11.60
N GLU A 71 21.91 0.24 -12.32
CA GLU A 71 23.26 0.80 -12.16
C GLU A 71 23.43 1.50 -10.80
N ARG A 72 22.44 2.29 -10.38
CA ARG A 72 22.47 2.98 -9.08
C ARG A 72 22.30 2.03 -7.90
N LYS A 73 21.62 0.89 -8.09
CA LYS A 73 21.44 -0.15 -7.08
C LYS A 73 22.79 -0.71 -6.61
N ASP A 74 23.69 -1.00 -7.54
CA ASP A 74 24.97 -1.63 -7.21
C ASP A 74 25.92 -0.62 -6.54
N GLN A 75 25.89 0.65 -6.96
CA GLN A 75 26.59 1.74 -6.29
C GLN A 75 26.10 1.94 -4.85
N LEU A 76 24.77 1.99 -4.66
CA LEU A 76 24.18 2.17 -3.33
C LEU A 76 24.45 0.98 -2.41
N ALA A 77 24.45 -0.23 -2.96
CA ALA A 77 24.82 -1.44 -2.23
C ALA A 77 26.27 -1.38 -1.74
N PHE A 78 27.19 -0.91 -2.58
CA PHE A 78 28.59 -0.70 -2.22
C PHE A 78 28.75 0.38 -1.15
N GLU A 79 28.15 1.56 -1.34
CA GLU A 79 28.18 2.69 -0.38
C GLU A 79 27.66 2.27 1.01
N LEU A 80 26.63 1.42 1.07
CA LEU A 80 26.00 0.98 2.32
C LEU A 80 26.60 -0.28 2.93
N GLY A 81 27.54 -0.94 2.22
CA GLY A 81 28.06 -2.26 2.60
C GLY A 81 26.96 -3.33 2.67
N MET A 82 25.96 -3.23 1.80
CA MET A 82 24.77 -4.09 1.78
C MET A 82 24.74 -4.97 0.55
N ASP A 83 24.04 -6.11 0.63
CA ASP A 83 23.78 -6.92 -0.55
C ASP A 83 22.80 -6.18 -1.51
N PRO A 84 23.05 -6.15 -2.83
CA PRO A 84 22.17 -5.49 -3.80
C PRO A 84 20.71 -5.97 -3.74
N ARG A 85 20.48 -7.22 -3.34
CA ARG A 85 19.14 -7.76 -3.10
C ARG A 85 18.46 -7.11 -1.91
N GLN A 86 19.18 -6.79 -0.82
CA GLN A 86 18.61 -6.10 0.33
C GLN A 86 18.16 -4.68 -0.05
N VAL A 87 18.97 -3.97 -0.83
CA VAL A 87 18.60 -2.67 -1.39
C VAL A 87 17.34 -2.80 -2.25
N ALA A 88 17.29 -3.76 -3.17
CA ALA A 88 16.12 -3.99 -4.01
C ALA A 88 14.84 -4.28 -3.22
N VAL A 89 14.92 -5.17 -2.21
CA VAL A 89 13.78 -5.50 -1.33
C VAL A 89 13.35 -4.28 -0.51
N TRP A 90 14.28 -3.48 -0.02
CA TRP A 90 13.96 -2.27 0.71
C TRP A 90 13.18 -1.28 -0.16
N PHE A 91 13.64 -1.01 -1.39
CA PHE A 91 12.94 -0.13 -2.34
C PHE A 91 11.56 -0.67 -2.74
N GLN A 92 11.40 -2.00 -2.86
CA GLN A 92 10.08 -2.61 -3.08
C GLN A 92 9.14 -2.35 -1.90
N ASN A 93 9.59 -2.63 -0.68
CA ASN A 93 8.81 -2.42 0.53
C ASN A 93 8.48 -0.93 0.73
N ARG A 94 9.43 -0.04 0.48
CA ARG A 94 9.24 1.41 0.60
C ARG A 94 8.17 1.91 -0.36
N ARG A 95 8.21 1.48 -1.64
CA ARG A 95 7.17 1.80 -2.63
C ARG A 95 5.81 1.24 -2.26
N PHE A 96 5.76 0.01 -1.75
CA PHE A 96 4.51 -0.59 -1.29
C PHE A 96 3.88 0.27 -0.19
N ARG A 97 4.65 0.60 0.85
CA ARG A 97 4.17 1.46 1.96
C ARG A 97 3.72 2.85 1.48
N TRP A 98 4.46 3.46 0.55
CA TRP A 98 4.07 4.75 -0.03
C TRP A 98 2.74 4.67 -0.78
N LYS A 99 2.55 3.64 -1.61
CA LYS A 99 1.30 3.43 -2.34
C LYS A 99 0.12 3.15 -1.40
N THR A 100 0.33 2.31 -0.38
CA THR A 100 -0.69 2.02 0.63
C THR A 100 -1.11 3.27 1.37
N LYS A 101 -0.15 4.08 1.85
CA LYS A 101 -0.43 5.33 2.54
C LYS A 101 -1.25 6.30 1.67
N LYS A 102 -0.86 6.44 0.40
CA LYS A 102 -1.60 7.28 -0.55
C LYS A 102 -3.05 6.81 -0.73
N LEU A 103 -3.27 5.50 -0.84
CA LEU A 103 -4.61 4.92 -0.99
C LEU A 103 -5.46 5.11 0.27
N GLU A 104 -4.86 4.97 1.45
CA GLU A 104 -5.53 5.21 2.74
C GLU A 104 -5.97 6.68 2.87
N GLU A 105 -5.11 7.63 2.47
CA GLU A 105 -5.43 9.07 2.45
C GLU A 105 -6.56 9.39 1.46
N GLU A 106 -6.49 8.86 0.23
CA GLU A 106 -7.55 9.01 -0.78
C GLU A 106 -8.90 8.47 -0.28
N TYR A 107 -8.89 7.30 0.36
CA TYR A 107 -10.10 6.71 0.95
C TYR A 107 -10.65 7.57 2.08
N SER A 108 -9.80 8.07 2.98
CA SER A 108 -10.23 8.95 4.08
C SER A 108 -10.87 10.22 3.56
N ASN A 109 -10.30 10.84 2.53
CA ASN A 109 -10.84 12.05 1.92
C ASN A 109 -12.22 11.78 1.29
N LEU A 110 -12.34 10.69 0.54
CA LEU A 110 -13.60 10.31 -0.09
C LEU A 110 -14.69 10.03 0.95
N LYS A 111 -14.34 9.37 2.06
CA LYS A 111 -15.25 9.10 3.17
C LYS A 111 -15.75 10.39 3.82
N ASN A 112 -14.85 11.33 4.13
CA ASN A 112 -15.22 12.62 4.73
C ASN A 112 -16.15 13.43 3.82
N LEU A 113 -15.90 13.42 2.50
CA LEU A 113 -16.76 14.08 1.52
C LEU A 113 -18.16 13.46 1.50
N HIS A 114 -18.24 12.13 1.56
CA HIS A 114 -19.51 11.42 1.62
C HIS A 114 -20.31 11.76 2.88
N GLU A 115 -19.67 11.74 4.05
CA GLU A 115 -20.29 12.13 5.33
C GLU A 115 -20.81 13.57 5.29
N THR A 116 -20.01 14.50 4.75
CA THR A 116 -20.41 15.91 4.58
C THR A 116 -21.64 16.04 3.68
N THR A 117 -21.65 15.31 2.56
CA THR A 117 -22.77 15.31 1.60
C THR A 117 -24.04 14.75 2.25
N LEU A 118 -23.93 13.68 3.05
CA LEU A 118 -25.05 13.11 3.79
C LEU A 118 -25.63 14.09 4.80
N LEU A 119 -24.76 14.81 5.53
CA LEU A 119 -25.20 15.84 6.49
C LEU A 119 -25.94 16.98 5.78
N GLN A 120 -25.41 17.46 4.64
CA GLN A 120 -26.07 18.47 3.83
C GLN A 120 -27.45 18.01 3.34
N LYS A 121 -27.55 16.77 2.84
CA LYS A 121 -28.81 16.18 2.41
C LYS A 121 -29.83 16.11 3.55
N CYS A 122 -29.41 15.67 4.74
CA CYS A 122 -30.28 15.59 5.92
C CYS A 122 -30.78 16.98 6.34
N HIS A 123 -29.90 17.99 6.30
CA HIS A 123 -30.25 19.36 6.61
C HIS A 123 -31.32 19.92 5.63
N LEU A 124 -31.13 19.71 4.32
CA LEU A 124 -32.11 20.13 3.31
C LEU A 124 -33.45 19.41 3.49
N GLN A 125 -33.42 18.09 3.70
CA GLN A 125 -34.63 17.30 3.93
C GLN A 125 -35.42 17.78 5.15
N THR A 126 -34.72 18.21 6.21
CA THR A 126 -35.37 18.76 7.42
C THR A 126 -36.01 20.13 7.13
N ARG A 127 -35.36 20.97 6.32
CA ARG A 127 -35.91 22.27 5.89
C ARG A 127 -37.17 22.09 5.05
N ASP A 128 -37.18 21.13 4.12
CA ASP A 128 -38.34 20.87 3.26
C ASP A 128 -39.57 20.37 4.04
N ILE A 129 -39.37 19.63 5.15
CA ILE A 129 -40.45 19.16 6.02
C ILE A 129 -40.99 20.27 6.91
N THR A 130 -40.14 21.20 7.35
CA THR A 130 -40.53 22.26 8.29
C THR A 130 -41.20 23.45 7.58
N THR A 131 -41.06 23.55 6.25
CA THR A 131 -41.59 24.65 5.43
C THR A 131 -42.92 24.29 4.72
N ARG A 132 -43.55 23.17 5.06
CA ARG A 132 -44.81 22.68 4.49
C ARG A 132 -45.87 22.48 5.57
#